data_AF-A0A512NMR0-F1
#
_entry.id   AF-A0A512NMR0-F1
#
_cell.length_a   1.000
_cell.length_b   1.000
_cell.length_c   1.000
_cell.angle_alpha   90.00
_cell.angle_beta   90.00
_cell.angle_gamma   90.00
#
_symmetry.space_group_name_H-M   'P 1'
#
loop_
_entity.id
_entity.type
_entity.pdbx_description
1 polymer ?
#
loop_
_entity_poly.entity_id
_entity_poly.type
_entity_poly.pdbx_seq_one_letter_code
_entity_poly.pdbx_strand_id
1 'polypeptide(L)' 'MSTPIVTARRNLVQRINKLLLKGGETSLTSWQLRQVQGAIEQLEEERFAEGERTMSEAERPDLYEPGEPRAARPD' A
#
# COMPACT_ATOMS: atom_id res chain seq x y z
N MET A 1 -28.15 -5.87 -5.38
CA MET A 1 -27.20 -4.74 -5.50
C MET A 1 -26.25 -4.82 -4.32
N SER A 2 -24.93 -4.84 -4.54
CA SER A 2 -23.95 -4.76 -3.45
C SER A 2 -23.92 -3.35 -2.90
N THR A 3 -23.87 -3.21 -1.58
CA THR A 3 -23.75 -1.91 -0.93
C THR A 3 -22.39 -1.27 -1.26
N PRO A 4 -22.28 0.07 -1.28
CA PRO A 4 -21.01 0.77 -1.56
C PRO A 4 -19.83 0.29 -0.69
N ILE A 5 -20.10 -0.06 0.56
CA ILE A 5 -19.13 -0.59 1.53
C ILE A 5 -18.52 -1.93 1.08
N VAL A 6 -19.36 -2.87 0.62
CA VAL A 6 -18.90 -4.19 0.14
C VAL A 6 -17.99 -4.03 -1.09
N THR A 7 -18.31 -3.07 -1.95
CA THR A 7 -17.51 -2.76 -3.14
C THR A 7 -16.17 -2.16 -2.76
N ALA A 8 -16.15 -1.17 -1.86
CA ALA A 8 -14.92 -0.53 -1.40
C ALA A 8 -13.97 -1.52 -0.70
N ARG A 9 -14.50 -2.35 0.19
CA ARG A 9 -13.76 -3.44 0.84
C ARG A 9 -13.11 -4.37 -0.17
N ARG A 10 -13.89 -4.84 -1.16
CA ARG A 10 -13.41 -5.77 -2.19
C ARG A 10 -12.29 -5.15 -3.03
N ASN A 11 -12.45 -3.89 -3.44
CA ASN A 11 -11.45 -3.19 -4.25
C ASN A 11 -10.13 -3.03 -3.50
N LEU A 12 -10.19 -2.62 -2.23
CA LEU A 12 -9.00 -2.44 -1.41
C LEU A 12 -8.25 -3.76 -1.19
N VAL A 13 -8.97 -4.85 -0.88
CA VAL A 13 -8.38 -6.21 -0.78
C VAL A 13 -7.70 -6.62 -2.09
N GLN A 14 -8.34 -6.39 -3.24
CA GLN A 14 -7.76 -6.74 -4.53
C GLN A 14 -6.47 -5.99 -4.82
N ARG A 15 -6.39 -4.70 -4.46
CA ARG A 15 -5.18 -3.89 -4.63
C ARG A 15 -4.04 -4.36 -3.73
N ILE A 16 -4.33 -4.61 -2.45
CA ILE A 16 -3.36 -5.15 -1.48
C ILE A 16 -2.75 -6.46 -1.99
N ASN A 17 -3.60 -7.42 -2.38
CA ASN A 17 -3.14 -8.70 -2.91
C ASN A 17 -2.29 -8.54 -4.17
N LYS A 18 -2.70 -7.66 -5.09
CA LYS A 18 -1.95 -7.41 -6.33
C LYS A 18 -0.55 -6.89 -6.05
N LEU A 19 -0.40 -5.96 -5.10
CA LEU A 19 0.90 -5.39 -4.77
C LEU A 19 1.79 -6.41 -4.05
N LEU A 20 1.24 -7.21 -3.13
CA LEU A 20 1.98 -8.29 -2.46
C LEU A 20 2.45 -9.38 -3.43
N LEU A 21 1.61 -9.77 -4.40
CA LEU A 21 1.99 -10.72 -5.45
C LEU A 21 3.14 -10.17 -6.31
N LYS A 22 3.02 -8.91 -6.75
CA LYS A 22 4.10 -8.21 -7.46
C LYS A 22 5.37 -8.11 -6.60
N GLY A 23 5.22 -8.01 -5.29
CA GLY A 23 6.30 -8.02 -4.32
C GLY A 23 7.10 -9.31 -4.24
N GLY A 24 6.45 -10.44 -4.50
CA GLY A 24 7.12 -11.74 -4.64
C GLY A 24 7.95 -11.86 -5.91
N GLU A 25 7.60 -11.10 -6.97
CA GLU A 25 8.32 -11.07 -8.25
C GLU A 25 9.40 -9.98 -8.29
N THR A 26 9.13 -8.84 -7.66
CA THR A 26 9.99 -7.66 -7.57
C THR A 26 9.94 -7.19 -6.12
N SER A 27 11.00 -7.46 -5.36
CA SER A 27 11.08 -7.17 -3.92
C SER A 27 10.55 -5.77 -3.61
N LEU A 28 9.49 -5.67 -2.79
CA LEU A 28 8.93 -4.40 -2.35
C LEU A 28 9.92 -3.67 -1.44
N THR A 29 9.91 -2.33 -1.47
CA THR A 29 10.68 -1.54 -0.50
C THR A 29 10.06 -1.63 0.89
N SER A 30 10.87 -1.39 1.92
CA SER A 30 10.40 -1.34 3.31
C SER A 30 9.33 -0.25 3.51
N TRP A 31 9.37 0.82 2.72
CA TRP A 31 8.32 1.83 2.74
C TRP A 31 7.02 1.31 2.14
N GLN A 32 7.06 0.66 0.97
CA GLN A 32 5.87 0.04 0.37
C GLN A 32 5.22 -0.98 1.31
N LEU A 33 6.01 -1.82 1.98
CA LEU A 33 5.50 -2.80 2.95
C LEU A 33 4.76 -2.12 4.11
N ARG A 34 5.29 -1.01 4.64
CA ARG A 34 4.62 -0.21 5.68
C ARG A 34 3.30 0.37 5.20
N GLN A 35 3.22 0.81 3.94
CA GLN A 35 1.98 1.32 3.37
C GLN A 35 0.96 0.21 3.14
N VAL A 36 1.37 -0.97 2.67
CA VAL A 36 0.49 -2.14 2.59
C VAL A 36 -0.06 -2.50 3.97
N GLN A 37 0.78 -2.50 5.00
CA GLN A 37 0.34 -2.78 6.37
C GLN A 37 -0.68 -1.75 6.86
N GLY A 38 -0.44 -0.45 6.66
CA GLY A 38 -1.41 0.59 7.00
C GLY A 38 -2.74 0.47 6.24
N ALA A 39 -2.70 0.06 4.96
CA ALA A 39 -3.90 -0.18 4.18
C ALA A 39 -4.72 -1.39 4.69
N ILE A 40 -4.06 -2.42 5.25
CA ILE A 40 -4.73 -3.55 5.91
C ILE A 40 -5.43 -3.10 7.19
N GLU A 41 -4.75 -2.31 8.04
CA GLU A 41 -5.37 -1.75 9.25
C GLU A 41 -6.60 -0.88 8.91
N GLN A 42 -6.47 -0.03 7.89
CA GLN A 42 -7.59 0.80 7.40
C GLN A 42 -8.74 -0.03 6.82
N LEU A 43 -8.45 -1.19 6.22
CA LEU A 43 -9.46 -2.14 5.75
C LEU A 43 -10.22 -2.79 6.92
N GLU A 44 -9.51 -3.16 7.98
CA GLU A 44 -10.09 -3.74 9.20
C GLU A 44 -10.97 -2.74 9.96
N GLU A 45 -10.54 -1.48 10.01
CA GLU A 45 -11.28 -0.36 10.62
C GLU A 45 -12.40 0.22 9.72
N GLU A 46 -12.63 -0.36 8.53
CA GLU A 46 -13.61 0.13 7.53
C GLU A 46 -13.35 1.57 7.03
N ARG A 47 -12.11 2.06 7.15
CA ARG A 47 -11.63 3.37 6.66
C ARG A 47 -11.21 3.31 5.20
N PHE A 48 -12.13 2.91 4.32
CA PHE A 48 -11.80 2.58 2.92
C PHE A 48 -11.17 3.72 2.12
N ALA A 49 -11.61 4.96 2.34
CA ALA A 49 -11.04 6.12 1.64
C ALA A 49 -9.56 6.34 1.97
N GLU A 50 -9.18 6.05 3.20
CA GLU A 50 -7.79 6.15 3.66
C GLU A 50 -6.98 4.97 3.15
N GLY A 51 -7.53 3.76 3.20
CA GLY A 51 -6.94 2.57 2.57
C GLY A 51 -6.64 2.75 1.08
N GLU A 52 -7.59 3.33 0.35
CA GLU A 52 -7.43 3.64 -1.08
C GLU A 52 -6.31 4.65 -1.33
N ARG A 53 -6.19 5.67 -0.48
CA ARG A 53 -5.10 6.65 -0.55
C ARG A 53 -3.76 6.00 -0.26
N THR A 54 -3.65 5.28 0.85
CA THR A 54 -2.42 4.57 1.26
C THR A 54 -1.94 3.60 0.18
N MET A 55 -2.86 2.83 -0.42
CA MET A 55 -2.50 1.95 -1.54
C MET A 55 -2.06 2.71 -2.79
N SER A 56 -2.63 3.88 -3.06
CA SER A 56 -2.21 4.71 -4.21
C SER A 56 -0.79 5.23 -4.04
N GLU A 57 -0.39 5.54 -2.81
CA GLU A 57 0.98 5.91 -2.45
C GLU A 57 1.90 4.69 -2.60
N ALA A 58 1.52 3.53 -2.05
CA ALA A 58 2.29 2.28 -2.11
C ALA A 58 2.54 1.76 -3.54
N GLU A 59 1.58 1.96 -4.45
CA GLU A 59 1.65 1.53 -5.85
C GLU A 59 2.62 2.39 -6.68
N ARG A 60 2.99 3.59 -6.20
CA ARG A 60 3.84 4.58 -6.89
C ARG A 60 4.97 5.06 -5.98
N PRO A 61 5.84 4.14 -5.49
CA PRO A 61 6.93 4.50 -4.59
C PRO A 61 7.88 5.54 -5.21
N ASP A 62 8.02 5.56 -6.54
CA ASP A 62 8.77 6.55 -7.30
C ASP A 62 8.32 8.00 -7.06
N LEU A 63 7.07 8.22 -6.64
CA LEU A 63 6.49 9.54 -6.39
C LEU A 63 6.33 9.87 -4.91
N TYR A 64 6.11 8.85 -4.08
CA TYR A 64 5.67 9.04 -2.70
C TYR A 64 6.64 8.50 -1.66
N GLU A 65 7.54 7.58 -2.01
CA GLU A 65 8.55 7.12 -1.08
C GLU A 65 9.46 8.32 -0.75
N PRO A 66 9.49 8.79 0.51
CA PRO A 66 10.41 9.84 0.88
C PRO A 66 11.80 9.26 0.68
N GLY A 67 12.56 9.86 -0.23
CA GLY A 67 13.87 9.36 -0.62
C GLY A 67 14.70 9.05 0.63
N GLU A 68 15.25 7.84 0.70
CA GLU A 68 16.19 7.50 1.75
C GLU A 68 17.26 8.61 1.79
N PRO A 69 17.63 9.13 2.97
CA PRO A 69 18.94 9.74 3.09
C PRO A 69 19.89 8.61 2.72
N ARG A 70 20.40 8.67 1.49
CA ARG A 70 21.47 7.82 0.96
C ARG A 70 22.44 7.62 2.11
N ALA A 71 22.45 6.41 2.69
CA ALA A 71 23.25 6.10 3.86
C ALA A 71 24.61 6.75 3.67
N ALA A 72 24.96 7.68 4.55
CA ALA A 72 26.25 8.34 4.52
C ALA A 72 27.29 7.23 4.45
N ARG A 73 27.91 7.06 3.28
CA ARG A 73 29.04 6.15 3.14
C ARG A 73 30.09 6.71 4.12
N PRO A 74 30.57 5.92 5.09
CA PRO A 74 31.74 6.34 5.83
C PRO A 74 32.90 6.30 4.84
N ASP A 75 33.52 7.45 4.61
CA ASP A 75 34.88 7.56 4.06
C ASP A 75 35.89 6.91 5.02
#